data_AF-A0A970MXS3-F1
#
_entry.id   AF-A0A970MXS3-F1
#
_cell.length_a   1.000
_cell.length_b   1.000
_cell.length_c   1.000
_cell.angle_alpha   90.00
_cell.angle_beta   90.00
_cell.angle_gamma   90.00
#
_symmetry.space_group_name_H-M   'P 1'
#
loop_
_entity.id
_entity.type
_entity.pdbx_description
1 polymer ?
#
loop_
_entity_poly.entity_id
_entity_poly.type
_entity_poly.pdbx_seq_one_letter_code
_entity_poly.pdbx_strand_id
1 'polypeptide(L)'
;MQPTDKPITIQRPTLADARSLIDKMLDYEAAALNRGIDLSSSRFSKLTSAERQLLRAELVADYINLSFSKNRAANNFDYDLQVFCEKICDMSLPSHELIGTYLASIDIINTDIDEDEAADIMESARKTMTTVLQGCVDNLSGPTSGPAI
;
A
#
# COMPACT_ATOMS: atom_id res chain seq x y z
N MET A 1 -5.77 -11.90 -39.38
CA MET A 1 -5.42 -12.01 -37.95
C MET A 1 -6.72 -11.95 -37.18
N GLN A 2 -7.08 -12.99 -36.42
CA GLN A 2 -8.23 -12.98 -35.52
C GLN A 2 -7.79 -12.40 -34.17
N PRO A 3 -8.53 -11.46 -33.56
CA PRO A 3 -8.34 -11.11 -32.16
C PRO A 3 -8.82 -12.29 -31.31
N THR A 4 -7.94 -12.87 -30.51
CA THR A 4 -8.31 -13.84 -29.49
C THR A 4 -8.77 -13.08 -28.25
N ASP A 5 -10.06 -12.73 -28.21
CA ASP A 5 -10.71 -12.21 -27.00
C ASP A 5 -10.75 -13.35 -25.95
N LYS A 6 -9.68 -13.50 -25.17
CA LYS A 6 -9.75 -14.26 -23.94
C LYS A 6 -10.40 -13.36 -22.89
N PRO A 7 -11.53 -13.75 -22.28
CA PRO A 7 -12.12 -12.95 -21.22
C PRO A 7 -11.16 -12.89 -20.03
N ILE A 8 -10.74 -11.67 -19.66
CA ILE A 8 -9.99 -11.39 -18.45
C ILE A 8 -10.87 -11.83 -17.27
N THR A 9 -10.47 -12.91 -16.60
CA THR A 9 -11.14 -13.32 -15.37
C THR A 9 -10.55 -12.51 -14.24
N ILE A 10 -11.12 -11.34 -13.98
CA ILE A 10 -10.78 -10.54 -12.80
C ILE A 10 -11.20 -11.36 -11.58
N GLN A 11 -10.24 -11.95 -10.87
CA GLN A 11 -10.51 -12.55 -9.57
C GLN A 11 -10.96 -11.44 -8.62
N ARG A 12 -12.25 -11.48 -8.28
CA ARG A 12 -12.81 -10.59 -7.26
C ARG A 12 -12.32 -11.06 -5.89
N PRO A 13 -11.93 -10.12 -5.00
CA PRO A 13 -11.59 -10.48 -3.63
C PRO A 13 -12.71 -11.31 -3.01
N THR A 14 -12.36 -12.39 -2.33
CA THR A 14 -13.32 -13.17 -1.56
C THR A 14 -13.71 -12.41 -0.29
N LEU A 15 -14.80 -12.83 0.36
CA LEU A 15 -15.16 -12.31 1.69
C LEU A 15 -14.03 -12.55 2.71
N ALA A 16 -13.28 -13.64 2.57
CA ALA A 16 -12.14 -13.93 3.43
C ALA A 16 -11.00 -12.92 3.22
N ASP A 17 -10.71 -12.56 1.96
CA ASP A 17 -9.68 -11.56 1.64
C ASP A 17 -10.07 -10.18 2.19
N ALA A 18 -11.34 -9.80 2.05
CA ALA A 18 -11.85 -8.54 2.60
C ALA A 18 -11.75 -8.48 4.12
N ARG A 19 -12.11 -9.58 4.83
CA ARG A 19 -11.96 -9.68 6.29
C ARG A 19 -10.51 -9.59 6.72
N SER A 20 -9.63 -10.35 6.07
CA SER A 20 -8.20 -10.32 6.39
C SER A 20 -7.60 -8.93 6.22
N LEU A 21 -8.03 -8.19 5.20
CA LEU A 21 -7.59 -6.82 4.97
C LEU A 21 -8.08 -5.87 6.07
N ILE A 22 -9.35 -6.00 6.48
CA ILE A 22 -9.93 -5.23 7.59
C ILE A 22 -9.17 -5.50 8.89
N ASP A 23 -8.92 -6.76 9.23
CA ASP A 23 -8.20 -7.12 10.45
C ASP A 23 -6.81 -6.47 10.48
N LYS A 24 -6.09 -6.49 9.34
CA LYS A 24 -4.78 -5.85 9.21
C LYS A 24 -4.81 -4.32 9.29
N MET A 25 -5.88 -3.69 8.82
CA MET A 25 -6.07 -2.24 9.00
C MET A 25 -6.31 -1.90 10.47
N LEU A 26 -7.10 -2.71 11.18
CA LEU A 26 -7.35 -2.53 12.60
C LEU A 26 -6.07 -2.75 13.41
N ASP A 27 -5.24 -3.72 13.04
CA ASP A 27 -3.92 -3.93 13.64
C ASP A 27 -3.01 -2.71 13.45
N TYR A 28 -3.01 -2.11 12.25
CA TYR A 28 -2.27 -0.87 11.96
C TYR A 28 -2.74 0.30 12.83
N GLU A 29 -4.05 0.52 12.93
CA GLU A 29 -4.62 1.59 13.76
C GLU A 29 -4.32 1.36 15.25
N ALA A 30 -4.42 0.13 15.73
CA ALA A 30 -4.08 -0.23 17.09
C ALA A 30 -2.59 -0.03 17.39
N ALA A 31 -1.70 -0.40 16.46
CA ALA A 31 -0.26 -0.17 16.59
C ALA A 31 0.07 1.33 16.66
N ALA A 32 -0.56 2.15 15.81
CA ALA A 32 -0.39 3.61 15.84
C ALA A 32 -0.85 4.20 17.17
N LEU A 33 -2.03 3.80 17.65
CA LEU A 33 -2.57 4.23 18.95
C LEU A 33 -1.65 3.83 20.11
N ASN A 34 -1.11 2.62 20.11
CA ASN A 34 -0.18 2.13 21.13
C ASN A 34 1.13 2.93 21.16
N ARG A 35 1.53 3.55 20.04
CA ARG A 35 2.66 4.49 19.97
C ARG A 35 2.29 5.94 20.29
N GLY A 36 1.03 6.21 20.64
CA GLY A 36 0.54 7.56 20.89
C GLY A 36 0.40 8.41 19.62
N ILE A 37 0.34 7.78 18.45
CA ILE A 37 0.10 8.46 17.17
C ILE A 37 -1.41 8.59 16.97
N ASP A 38 -1.90 9.83 16.96
CA ASP A 38 -3.28 10.13 16.59
C ASP A 38 -3.41 10.31 15.07
N LEU A 39 -3.94 9.28 14.40
CA LEU A 39 -4.18 9.32 12.96
C LEU A 39 -5.25 10.35 12.56
N SER A 40 -6.13 10.75 13.49
CA SER A 40 -7.19 11.75 13.22
C SER A 40 -6.66 13.19 13.15
N SER A 41 -5.52 13.48 13.81
CA SER A 41 -4.81 14.75 13.77
C SER A 41 -3.44 14.67 13.08
N SER A 42 -3.33 13.71 12.15
CA SER A 42 -2.10 13.35 11.42
C SER A 42 -1.41 14.52 10.74
N ARG A 43 -0.09 14.39 10.50
CA ARG A 43 0.66 15.33 9.65
C ARG A 43 0.05 15.42 8.25
N PHE A 44 -0.44 14.31 7.72
CA PHE A 44 -1.21 14.28 6.48
C PHE A 44 -2.42 15.23 6.48
N SER A 45 -3.19 15.28 7.57
CA SER A 45 -4.36 16.17 7.69
C SER A 45 -4.01 17.66 7.65
N LYS A 46 -2.76 18.01 7.99
CA LYS A 46 -2.26 19.39 8.04
C LYS A 46 -1.74 19.90 6.70
N LEU A 47 -1.57 19.02 5.72
CA LEU A 47 -1.16 19.39 4.37
C LEU A 47 -2.27 20.17 3.64
N THR A 48 -1.87 21.08 2.76
CA THR A 48 -2.77 21.73 1.81
C THR A 48 -3.41 20.71 0.87
N SER A 49 -4.45 21.11 0.15
CA SER A 49 -5.08 20.21 -0.83
C SER A 49 -4.12 19.77 -1.93
N ALA A 50 -3.22 20.66 -2.38
CA ALA A 50 -2.25 20.36 -3.43
C ALA A 50 -1.16 19.39 -2.93
N GLU A 51 -0.64 19.60 -1.72
CA GLU A 51 0.36 18.70 -1.12
C GLU A 51 -0.22 17.31 -0.87
N ARG A 52 -1.49 17.20 -0.45
CA ARG A 52 -2.15 15.88 -0.32
C ARG A 52 -2.30 15.17 -1.66
N GLN A 53 -2.62 15.89 -2.73
CA GLN A 53 -2.71 15.30 -4.07
C GLN A 53 -1.34 14.81 -4.55
N LEU A 54 -0.29 15.61 -4.36
CA LEU A 54 1.08 15.22 -4.69
C LEU A 54 1.49 13.95 -3.93
N LEU A 55 1.28 13.93 -2.61
CA LEU A 55 1.64 12.79 -1.78
C LEU A 55 0.82 11.55 -2.13
N ARG A 56 -0.48 11.66 -2.41
CA ARG A 56 -1.29 10.53 -2.88
C ARG A 56 -0.76 9.97 -4.20
N ALA A 57 -0.39 10.83 -5.15
CA ALA A 57 0.18 10.40 -6.41
C ALA A 57 1.53 9.68 -6.20
N GLU A 58 2.37 10.19 -5.30
CA GLU A 58 3.63 9.56 -4.91
C GLU A 58 3.40 8.18 -4.26
N LEU A 59 2.48 8.09 -3.30
CA LEU A 59 2.14 6.83 -2.63
C LEU A 59 1.61 5.79 -3.63
N VAL A 60 0.81 6.20 -4.61
CA VAL A 60 0.32 5.32 -5.67
C VAL A 60 1.46 4.83 -6.56
N ALA A 61 2.35 5.72 -6.98
CA ALA A 61 3.52 5.34 -7.79
C ALA A 61 4.46 4.38 -7.03
N ASP A 62 4.75 4.67 -5.77
CA ASP A 62 5.57 3.81 -4.91
C ASP A 62 4.92 2.43 -4.71
N TYR A 63 3.60 2.38 -4.52
CA TYR A 63 2.87 1.14 -4.34
C TYR A 63 2.88 0.27 -5.62
N ILE A 64 2.71 0.90 -6.79
CA ILE A 64 2.83 0.22 -8.07
C ILE A 64 4.25 -0.36 -8.21
N ASN A 65 5.29 0.44 -7.95
CA ASN A 65 6.68 -0.01 -7.98
C ASN A 65 6.94 -1.18 -7.02
N LEU A 66 6.42 -1.11 -5.80
CA LEU A 66 6.47 -2.22 -4.83
C LEU A 66 5.81 -3.49 -5.37
N SER A 67 4.66 -3.35 -6.03
CA SER A 67 3.93 -4.47 -6.62
C SER A 67 4.73 -5.12 -7.75
N PHE A 68 5.42 -4.33 -8.57
CA PHE A 68 6.36 -4.82 -9.57
C PHE A 68 7.58 -5.51 -8.96
N SER A 69 8.23 -4.89 -7.97
CA SER A 69 9.37 -5.46 -7.25
C SER A 69 9.01 -6.80 -6.62
N LYS A 70 7.82 -6.90 -6.02
CA LYS A 70 7.29 -8.15 -5.46
C LYS A 70 7.05 -9.21 -6.54
N ASN A 71 6.43 -8.83 -7.65
CA ASN A 71 6.14 -9.75 -8.75
C ASN A 71 7.42 -10.36 -9.33
N ARG A 72 8.45 -9.54 -9.47
CA ARG A 72 9.75 -9.92 -10.06
C ARG A 72 10.71 -10.55 -9.04
N ALA A 73 10.29 -10.75 -7.79
CA ALA A 73 11.14 -11.18 -6.68
C ALA A 73 12.46 -10.37 -6.61
N ALA A 74 12.36 -9.06 -6.79
CA ALA A 74 13.50 -8.17 -6.82
C ALA A 74 14.15 -8.07 -5.43
N ASN A 75 15.48 -8.07 -5.39
CA ASN A 75 16.26 -8.07 -4.14
C ASN A 75 16.05 -6.82 -3.26
N ASN A 76 15.47 -5.76 -3.81
CA ASN A 76 15.19 -4.51 -3.11
C ASN A 76 13.77 -4.43 -2.55
N PHE A 77 12.91 -5.45 -2.71
CA PHE A 77 11.52 -5.40 -2.24
C PHE A 77 11.42 -5.03 -0.74
N ASP A 78 12.21 -5.68 0.12
CA ASP A 78 12.16 -5.42 1.57
C ASP A 78 12.64 -4.01 1.93
N TYR A 79 13.63 -3.49 1.18
CA TYR A 79 14.11 -2.13 1.36
C TYR A 79 13.07 -1.10 0.91
N ASP A 80 12.49 -1.28 -0.28
CA ASP A 80 11.43 -0.42 -0.80
C ASP A 80 10.21 -0.44 0.14
N LEU A 81 9.87 -1.62 0.68
CA LEU A 81 8.79 -1.79 1.64
C LEU A 81 9.07 -1.00 2.92
N GLN A 82 10.28 -1.09 3.45
CA GLN A 82 10.69 -0.34 4.62
C GLN A 82 10.55 1.18 4.38
N VAL A 83 11.10 1.70 3.28
CA VAL A 83 11.02 3.12 2.93
C VAL A 83 9.57 3.59 2.79
N PHE A 84 8.73 2.77 2.16
CA PHE A 84 7.30 3.06 2.02
C PHE A 84 6.60 3.10 3.38
N CYS A 85 6.86 2.13 4.25
CA CYS A 85 6.30 2.08 5.60
C CYS A 85 6.81 3.23 6.48
N GLU A 86 8.06 3.65 6.36
CA GLU A 86 8.63 4.84 7.03
C GLU A 86 7.88 6.10 6.61
N LYS A 87 7.68 6.31 5.30
CA LYS A 87 6.89 7.45 4.77
C LYS A 87 5.47 7.48 5.32
N ILE A 88 4.81 6.32 5.39
CA ILE A 88 3.47 6.18 5.97
C ILE A 88 3.45 6.59 7.45
N CYS A 89 4.42 6.11 8.22
CA CYS A 89 4.53 6.40 9.65
C CYS A 89 4.85 7.88 9.90
N ASP A 90 5.78 8.46 9.15
CA ASP A 90 6.20 9.86 9.25
C ASP A 90 5.07 10.84 8.93
N MET A 91 4.17 10.46 8.02
CA MET A 91 2.99 11.22 7.68
C MET A 91 1.81 10.96 8.62
N SER A 92 1.93 9.95 9.49
CA SER A 92 0.85 9.39 10.31
C SER A 92 -0.38 9.11 9.45
N LEU A 93 -0.17 8.49 8.30
CA LEU A 93 -1.16 8.39 7.25
C LEU A 93 -2.35 7.52 7.71
N PRO A 94 -3.59 8.01 7.65
CA PRO A 94 -4.75 7.20 8.05
C PRO A 94 -4.90 5.92 7.20
N SER A 95 -5.41 4.85 7.82
CA SER A 95 -5.63 3.56 7.16
C SER A 95 -6.46 3.66 5.87
N HIS A 96 -7.45 4.55 5.83
CA HIS A 96 -8.29 4.76 4.65
C HIS A 96 -7.53 5.38 3.47
N GLU A 97 -6.49 6.17 3.71
CA GLU A 97 -5.61 6.70 2.65
C GLU A 97 -4.69 5.59 2.11
N LEU A 98 -4.27 4.64 2.94
CA LEU A 98 -3.55 3.44 2.49
C LEU A 98 -4.42 2.57 1.58
N ILE A 99 -5.67 2.36 1.96
CA ILE A 99 -6.62 1.63 1.11
C ILE A 99 -6.91 2.38 -0.18
N GLY A 100 -7.09 3.71 -0.11
CA GLY A 100 -7.23 4.54 -1.30
C GLY A 100 -6.05 4.42 -2.25
N THR A 101 -4.82 4.40 -1.71
CA THR A 101 -3.58 4.18 -2.47
C THR A 101 -3.58 2.83 -3.18
N TYR A 102 -3.94 1.75 -2.47
CA TYR A 102 -4.06 0.41 -3.05
C TYR A 102 -5.11 0.36 -4.16
N LEU A 103 -6.31 0.89 -3.93
CA LEU A 103 -7.39 0.87 -4.91
C LEU A 103 -7.04 1.66 -6.17
N ALA A 104 -6.44 2.85 -6.01
CA ALA A 104 -5.98 3.65 -7.14
C ALA A 104 -4.86 2.96 -7.93
N SER A 105 -3.96 2.24 -7.23
CA SER A 105 -2.89 1.48 -7.88
C SER A 105 -3.44 0.34 -8.71
N ILE A 106 -4.43 -0.40 -8.20
CA ILE A 106 -5.10 -1.48 -8.94
C ILE A 106 -5.80 -0.94 -10.20
N ASP A 107 -6.44 0.23 -10.09
CA ASP A 107 -7.11 0.86 -11.23
C ASP A 107 -6.10 1.19 -12.35
N ILE A 108 -5.00 1.86 -12.01
CA ILE A 108 -3.92 2.19 -12.96
C ILE A 108 -3.29 0.93 -13.57
N ILE A 109 -2.98 -0.08 -12.76
CA ILE A 109 -2.44 -1.36 -13.26
C ILE A 109 -3.40 -1.99 -14.26
N ASN A 110 -4.71 -1.89 -14.03
CA ASN A 110 -5.72 -2.49 -14.89
C ASN A 110 -5.99 -1.66 -16.17
N THR A 111 -5.79 -0.35 -16.16
CA THR A 111 -6.09 0.53 -17.31
C THR A 111 -4.89 0.83 -18.19
N ASP A 112 -3.69 0.91 -17.60
CA ASP A 112 -2.53 1.53 -18.24
C ASP A 112 -1.39 0.54 -18.55
N ILE A 113 -1.51 -0.71 -18.12
CA ILE A 113 -0.53 -1.78 -18.35
C ILE A 113 -1.06 -2.76 -19.40
N ASP A 114 -0.15 -3.32 -20.20
CA ASP A 114 -0.45 -4.40 -21.15
C ASP A 114 -1.20 -5.54 -20.46
N GLU A 115 -2.27 -6.06 -21.09
CA GLU A 115 -3.21 -7.00 -20.48
C GLU A 115 -2.53 -8.28 -19.96
N ASP A 116 -1.49 -8.76 -20.65
CA ASP A 116 -0.76 -9.97 -20.25
C ASP A 116 0.13 -9.71 -19.00
N GLU A 117 0.69 -8.51 -18.85
CA GLU A 117 1.49 -8.13 -17.68
C GLU A 117 0.59 -7.73 -16.50
N ALA A 118 -0.57 -7.12 -16.78
CA ALA A 118 -1.51 -6.62 -15.79
C ALA A 118 -2.04 -7.74 -14.87
N ALA A 119 -2.38 -8.92 -15.41
CA ALA A 119 -2.92 -10.02 -14.62
C ALA A 119 -1.95 -10.50 -13.51
N ASP A 120 -0.67 -10.63 -13.85
CA ASP A 120 0.38 -11.07 -12.91
C ASP A 120 0.66 -9.98 -11.86
N ILE A 121 0.74 -8.71 -12.31
CA ILE A 121 0.99 -7.58 -11.41
C ILE A 121 -0.20 -7.36 -10.48
N MET A 122 -1.44 -7.52 -10.93
CA MET A 122 -2.65 -7.36 -10.11
C MET A 122 -2.65 -8.28 -8.90
N GLU A 123 -2.26 -9.54 -9.09
CA GLU A 123 -2.19 -10.50 -7.99
C GLU A 123 -1.04 -10.15 -7.03
N SER A 124 0.09 -9.70 -7.57
CA SER A 124 1.18 -9.17 -6.77
C SER A 124 0.76 -7.93 -5.95
N ALA A 125 0.02 -7.00 -6.56
CA ALA A 125 -0.50 -5.80 -5.92
C ALA A 125 -1.45 -6.17 -4.77
N ARG A 126 -2.40 -7.08 -4.99
CA ARG A 126 -3.26 -7.59 -3.91
C ARG A 126 -2.46 -8.13 -2.73
N LYS A 127 -1.46 -8.97 -2.99
CA LYS A 127 -0.57 -9.51 -1.94
C LYS A 127 0.29 -8.43 -1.30
N THR A 128 0.65 -7.38 -2.04
CA THR A 128 1.47 -6.27 -1.55
C THR A 128 0.76 -5.52 -0.44
N MET A 129 -0.57 -5.32 -0.52
CA MET A 129 -1.31 -4.60 0.52
C MET A 129 -1.18 -5.25 1.90
N THR A 130 -1.33 -6.57 1.95
CA THR A 130 -1.16 -7.34 3.19
C THR A 130 0.25 -7.20 3.77
N THR A 131 1.27 -7.19 2.91
CA THR A 131 2.67 -7.00 3.31
C THR A 131 2.94 -5.57 3.77
N VAL A 132 2.38 -4.57 3.09
CA VAL A 132 2.45 -3.14 3.48
C VAL A 132 1.86 -2.92 4.86
N LEU A 133 0.65 -3.41 5.12
CA LEU A 133 0.00 -3.24 6.42
C LEU A 133 0.82 -3.92 7.53
N GLN A 134 1.31 -5.13 7.28
CA GLN A 134 2.18 -5.82 8.23
C GLN A 134 3.49 -5.07 8.48
N GLY A 135 4.16 -4.63 7.41
CA GLY A 135 5.42 -3.86 7.52
C GLY A 135 5.22 -2.53 8.25
N CYS A 136 4.08 -1.88 8.07
CA CYS A 136 3.74 -0.67 8.84
C CYS A 136 3.50 -0.99 10.32
N VAL A 137 2.80 -2.08 10.64
CA VAL A 137 2.63 -2.55 12.02
C VAL A 137 3.98 -2.85 12.67
N ASP A 138 4.87 -3.52 11.95
CA ASP A 138 6.20 -3.90 12.44
C ASP A 138 7.06 -2.63 12.66
N ASN A 139 7.03 -1.68 11.73
CA ASN A 139 7.68 -0.38 11.88
C ASN A 139 7.12 0.43 13.07
N LEU A 140 5.81 0.32 13.33
CA LEU A 140 5.14 0.92 14.49
C LEU A 140 5.39 0.15 15.80
N SER A 141 5.78 -1.11 15.73
CA SER A 141 6.01 -1.96 16.92
C SER A 141 7.50 -2.05 17.30
N GLY A 142 8.40 -1.72 16.37
CA GLY A 142 9.85 -1.75 16.59
C GLY A 142 10.33 -0.80 17.69
N PRO A 143 11.55 -0.98 18.22
CA PRO A 143 12.17 -0.02 19.13
C PRO A 143 12.32 1.33 18.42
N THR A 144 11.95 2.42 19.08
CA THR A 144 12.23 3.75 18.57
C THR A 144 13.74 3.94 18.52
N SER A 145 14.30 4.03 17.32
CA SER A 145 15.60 4.67 17.09
C SER A 145 15.43 6.17 17.39
N GLY A 146 15.27 6.53 18.66
CA GLY A 146 15.29 7.92 19.10
C GLY A 146 16.65 8.54 18.77
N PRO A 147 16.72 9.85 18.49
CA PRO A 147 18.01 10.50 18.36
C PRO A 147 18.79 10.29 19.66
N ALA A 148 20.04 9.82 19.54
CA ALA A 148 20.97 9.87 20.65
C ALA A 148 21.05 11.35 21.10
N ILE A 149 20.81 11.57 22.39
CA ILE A 149 20.85 12.87 23.08
C ILE A 149 22.21 13.55 22.81
#